data_AF-A0AAD2CE46-F1
#
_entry.id   AF-A0AAD2CE46-F1
#
_cell.length_a   1.000
_cell.length_b   1.000
_cell.length_c   1.000
_cell.angle_alpha   90.00
_cell.angle_beta   90.00
_cell.angle_gamma   90.00
#
_symmetry.space_group_name_H-M   'P 1'
#
loop_
_entity.id
_entity.type
_entity.pdbx_description
1 polymer ?
#
loop_
_entity_poly.entity_id
_entity_poly.type
_entity_poly.pdbx_seq_one_letter_code
_entity_poly.pdbx_strand_id
1 'polypeptide(L)'
;MNFQQGMAVLTIGDGDFSYSLALARILKPQLSKSTVIATSYESRETLQETYPRFEDYSRELASLGAQLYFNVDATRLAQTLPIVAESKFDRICWNFPCTAIAYGQDGQNDAMDKNKDLVRQFVKDAKDLLSDCGEIHICHKSKPPYNQWGLEHVALEWLPLNSFIFAGKVVLDRFLFPPYRPLKALDRKSFPCHDACTYIFRSAKRSDAEAFSSTICEEEVGTKMQTVPITEDIILSLRRNLLQDASQKRRYKVKRKTKFRR
;
A
#
# COMPACT_ATOMS: atom_id res chain seq x y z
N MET A 1 -1.69 -3.64 -6.81
CA MET A 1 -2.74 -3.58 -5.77
C MET A 1 -4.06 -3.23 -6.46
N ASN A 2 -5.13 -4.00 -6.26
CA ASN A 2 -6.41 -3.79 -6.94
C ASN A 2 -7.37 -2.99 -6.02
N PHE A 3 -7.34 -1.66 -6.11
CA PHE A 3 -8.26 -0.78 -5.40
C PHE A 3 -9.49 -0.48 -6.25
N GLN A 4 -10.69 -0.65 -5.69
CA GLN A 4 -11.95 -0.52 -6.41
C GLN A 4 -12.96 0.28 -5.61
N GLN A 5 -13.84 1.01 -6.30
CA GLN A 5 -14.92 1.75 -5.65
C GLN A 5 -15.82 0.82 -4.83
N GLY A 6 -16.34 1.34 -3.72
CA GLY A 6 -17.04 0.55 -2.71
C GLY A 6 -16.14 -0.06 -1.62
N MET A 7 -14.81 -0.03 -1.79
CA MET A 7 -13.89 -0.48 -0.73
C MET A 7 -13.78 0.54 0.41
N ALA A 8 -13.62 0.02 1.63
CA ALA A 8 -13.17 0.76 2.81
C ALA A 8 -11.65 0.60 3.00
N VAL A 9 -10.92 1.72 3.00
CA VAL A 9 -9.46 1.74 3.07
C VAL A 9 -8.97 2.64 4.19
N LEU A 10 -8.05 2.13 4.99
CA LEU A 10 -7.32 2.85 6.02
C LEU A 10 -5.84 2.95 5.62
N THR A 11 -5.28 4.16 5.56
CA THR A 11 -3.84 4.36 5.37
C THR A 11 -3.20 4.84 6.66
N ILE A 12 -2.12 4.19 7.06
CA ILE A 12 -1.38 4.46 8.29
C ILE A 12 -0.09 5.21 7.99
N GLY A 13 0.19 6.26 8.76
CA GLY A 13 1.47 6.98 8.72
C GLY A 13 1.76 7.67 7.39
N ASP A 14 0.74 8.14 6.67
CA ASP A 14 0.95 8.87 5.41
C ASP A 14 1.31 10.34 5.71
N GLY A 15 2.60 10.61 5.88
CA GLY A 15 3.11 11.88 6.39
C GLY A 15 2.68 13.11 5.58
N ASP A 16 2.75 13.08 4.24
CA ASP A 16 2.29 14.20 3.41
C ASP A 16 0.89 14.00 2.82
N PHE A 17 0.24 12.87 3.10
CA PHE A 17 -1.05 12.46 2.54
C PHE A 17 -1.10 12.24 1.02
N SER A 18 0.06 12.19 0.35
CA SER A 18 0.09 12.01 -1.11
C SER A 18 -0.37 10.61 -1.55
N TYR A 19 -0.16 9.57 -0.72
CA TYR A 19 -0.63 8.22 -1.02
C TYR A 19 -2.14 8.10 -0.81
N SER A 20 -2.66 8.59 0.33
CA SER A 20 -4.08 8.64 0.63
C SER A 20 -4.85 9.42 -0.43
N LEU A 21 -4.30 10.55 -0.91
CA LEU A 21 -4.92 11.32 -1.99
C LEU A 21 -5.02 10.53 -3.29
N ALA A 22 -3.97 9.79 -3.65
CA ALA A 22 -4.01 8.92 -4.82
C ALA A 22 -5.11 7.84 -4.70
N LEU A 23 -5.23 7.22 -3.52
CA LEU A 23 -6.29 6.24 -3.26
C LEU A 23 -7.69 6.87 -3.28
N ALA A 24 -7.87 8.03 -2.67
CA ALA A 24 -9.15 8.73 -2.68
C ALA A 24 -9.60 9.10 -4.11
N ARG A 25 -8.67 9.43 -5.01
CA ARG A 25 -8.99 9.68 -6.44
C ARG A 25 -9.44 8.43 -7.19
N ILE A 26 -8.91 7.26 -6.83
CA ILE A 26 -9.31 5.96 -7.40
C ILE A 26 -10.70 5.56 -6.87
N LEU A 27 -10.87 5.62 -5.54
CA LEU A 27 -12.03 5.12 -4.81
C LEU A 27 -13.24 6.07 -4.88
N LYS A 28 -12.98 7.38 -5.04
CA LYS A 28 -13.98 8.46 -5.10
C LYS A 28 -15.05 8.34 -4.00
N PRO A 29 -14.68 8.44 -2.71
CA PRO A 29 -15.62 8.27 -1.59
C PRO A 29 -16.87 9.15 -1.68
N GLN A 30 -16.75 10.36 -2.21
CA GLN A 30 -17.90 11.27 -2.39
C GLN A 30 -18.89 10.85 -3.49
N LEU A 31 -18.51 9.91 -4.37
CA LEU A 31 -19.34 9.43 -5.49
C LEU A 31 -19.69 7.94 -5.37
N SER A 32 -19.18 7.24 -4.36
CA SER A 32 -19.36 5.80 -4.19
C SER A 32 -19.62 5.45 -2.74
N LYS A 33 -19.81 4.16 -2.44
CA LYS A 33 -19.88 3.66 -1.04
C LYS A 33 -18.49 3.42 -0.43
N SER A 34 -17.43 3.97 -1.03
CA SER A 34 -16.09 3.84 -0.50
C SER A 34 -15.89 4.66 0.77
N THR A 35 -15.04 4.15 1.65
CA THR A 35 -14.53 4.87 2.81
C THR A 35 -13.02 5.01 2.64
N VAL A 36 -12.49 6.21 2.83
CA VAL A 36 -11.04 6.44 2.90
C VAL A 36 -10.74 7.20 4.17
N ILE A 37 -9.97 6.55 5.05
CA ILE A 37 -9.46 7.15 6.28
C ILE A 37 -7.95 7.24 6.16
N ALA A 38 -7.44 8.47 6.20
CA ALA A 38 -6.04 8.80 6.09
C ALA A 38 -5.49 9.19 7.46
N THR A 39 -4.43 8.53 7.92
CA THR A 39 -3.84 8.82 9.23
C THR A 39 -2.37 9.15 9.15
N SER A 40 -1.93 9.97 10.09
CA SER A 40 -0.52 10.25 10.34
C SER A 40 -0.20 10.11 11.83
N TYR A 41 1.06 9.79 12.13
CA TYR A 41 1.57 9.74 13.50
C TYR A 41 1.79 11.15 14.06
N GLU A 42 2.21 12.08 13.21
CA GLU A 42 2.46 13.47 13.58
C GLU A 42 1.16 14.28 13.74
N SER A 43 1.26 15.41 14.44
CA SER A 43 0.17 16.38 14.56
C SER A 43 -0.04 17.16 13.25
N ARG A 44 -1.23 17.75 13.07
CA ARG A 44 -1.54 18.59 11.91
C ARG A 44 -0.54 19.73 11.73
N GLU A 45 -0.18 20.38 12.83
CA GLU A 45 0.74 21.52 12.88
C GLU A 45 2.13 21.11 12.38
N THR A 46 2.64 19.98 12.88
CA THR A 46 3.94 19.42 12.49
C THR A 46 3.99 19.15 10.98
N LEU A 47 2.93 18.56 10.44
CA LEU A 47 2.85 18.24 9.02
C LEU A 47 2.73 19.50 8.15
N GLN A 48 1.97 20.50 8.60
CA GLN A 48 1.81 21.78 7.92
C GLN A 48 3.13 22.56 7.83
N GLU A 49 3.95 22.52 8.88
CA GLU A 49 5.29 23.14 8.90
C GLU A 49 6.28 22.35 8.01
N THR A 50 6.20 21.02 8.07
CA THR A 50 7.14 20.13 7.39
C THR A 50 6.88 20.07 5.87
N TYR A 51 5.64 19.85 5.44
CA TYR A 51 5.32 19.47 4.06
C TYR A 51 4.54 20.56 3.32
N PRO A 52 5.14 21.23 2.30
CA PRO A 52 4.52 22.38 1.65
C PRO A 52 3.18 22.10 0.96
N ARG A 53 2.90 20.86 0.56
CA ARG A 53 1.67 20.45 -0.13
C ARG A 53 0.61 19.90 0.80
N PHE A 54 0.88 19.82 2.10
CA PHE A 54 -0.01 19.26 3.10
C PHE A 54 -1.41 19.86 3.01
N GLU A 55 -1.53 21.20 3.08
CA GLU A 55 -2.84 21.88 3.04
C GLU A 55 -3.58 21.71 1.71
N ASP A 56 -2.87 21.60 0.59
CA ASP A 56 -3.50 21.32 -0.70
C ASP A 56 -4.09 19.90 -0.72
N TYR A 57 -3.30 18.92 -0.28
CA TYR A 57 -3.71 17.52 -0.29
C TYR A 57 -4.81 17.25 0.75
N SER A 58 -4.74 17.86 1.94
CA SER A 58 -5.79 17.77 2.95
C SER A 58 -7.12 18.36 2.46
N ARG A 59 -7.09 19.54 1.81
CA ARG A 59 -8.31 20.14 1.24
C ARG A 59 -8.90 19.29 0.13
N GLU A 60 -8.06 18.75 -0.75
CA GLU A 60 -8.54 17.88 -1.82
C GLU A 60 -9.12 16.59 -1.26
N LEU A 61 -8.45 15.93 -0.30
CA LEU A 61 -8.97 14.75 0.39
C LEU A 61 -10.34 14.99 1.02
N ALA A 62 -10.51 16.11 1.73
CA ALA A 62 -11.79 16.49 2.31
C ALA A 62 -12.87 16.67 1.21
N SER A 63 -12.53 17.31 0.08
CA SER A 63 -13.45 17.46 -1.07
C SER A 63 -13.82 16.12 -1.75
N LEU A 64 -12.93 15.12 -1.64
CA LEU A 64 -13.19 13.75 -2.11
C LEU A 64 -13.97 12.92 -1.09
N GLY A 65 -14.29 13.46 0.09
CA GLY A 65 -15.00 12.75 1.16
C GLY A 65 -14.13 11.84 2.02
N ALA A 66 -12.80 11.97 1.96
CA ALA A 66 -11.89 11.24 2.84
C ALA A 66 -11.79 11.91 4.22
N GLN A 67 -11.59 11.10 5.26
CA GLN A 67 -11.41 11.57 6.64
C GLN A 67 -9.92 11.56 7.00
N LEU A 68 -9.45 12.58 7.71
CA LEU A 68 -8.06 12.71 8.15
C LEU A 68 -7.99 12.63 9.67
N TYR A 69 -7.08 11.81 10.17
CA TYR A 69 -6.76 11.72 11.59
C TYR A 69 -5.25 11.87 11.83
N PHE A 70 -4.91 12.45 12.97
CA PHE A 70 -3.55 12.80 13.36
C PHE A 70 -3.24 12.18 14.72
N ASN A 71 -1.96 12.08 15.07
CA ASN A 71 -1.53 11.45 16.31
C ASN A 71 -1.98 9.97 16.43
N VAL A 72 -2.08 9.27 15.30
CA VAL A 72 -2.46 7.85 15.24
C VAL A 72 -1.21 7.00 15.32
N ASP A 73 -1.09 6.25 16.42
CA ASP A 73 0.02 5.34 16.67
C ASP A 73 -0.29 3.96 16.08
N ALA A 74 0.50 3.56 15.07
CA ALA A 74 0.35 2.28 14.39
C ALA A 74 0.47 1.07 15.34
N THR A 75 1.10 1.24 16.50
CA THR A 75 1.26 0.18 17.53
C THR A 75 0.17 0.16 18.58
N ARG A 76 -0.74 1.15 18.54
CA ARG A 76 -1.83 1.36 19.50
C ARG A 76 -3.07 1.83 18.76
N LEU A 77 -3.44 1.14 17.69
CA LEU A 77 -4.53 1.58 16.79
C LEU A 77 -5.86 1.60 17.54
N ALA A 78 -6.12 0.60 18.38
CA ALA A 78 -7.35 0.52 19.16
C ALA A 78 -7.54 1.72 20.11
N GLN A 79 -6.46 2.34 20.57
CA GLN A 79 -6.51 3.49 21.48
C GLN A 79 -6.44 4.83 20.77
N THR A 80 -5.71 4.90 19.65
CA THR A 80 -5.35 6.19 19.01
C THR A 80 -6.12 6.48 17.74
N LEU A 81 -6.75 5.48 17.10
CA LEU A 81 -7.56 5.67 15.90
C LEU A 81 -9.01 6.02 16.32
N PRO A 82 -9.49 7.26 16.08
CA PRO A 82 -10.80 7.71 16.56
C PRO A 82 -11.94 7.26 15.62
N ILE A 83 -12.15 5.94 15.52
CA ILE A 83 -13.19 5.34 14.68
C ILE A 83 -14.24 4.61 15.53
N VAL A 84 -15.42 4.39 14.95
CA VAL A 84 -16.48 3.56 15.58
C VAL A 84 -15.97 2.12 15.67
N ALA A 85 -16.17 1.46 16.82
CA ALA A 85 -15.69 0.10 17.11
C ALA A 85 -16.07 -0.97 16.07
N GLU A 86 -17.12 -0.71 15.29
CA GLU A 86 -17.62 -1.61 14.24
C GLU A 86 -17.01 -1.33 12.85
N SER A 87 -16.19 -0.30 12.69
CA SER A 87 -15.61 0.06 11.39
C SER A 87 -14.62 -1.01 10.95
N LYS A 88 -14.89 -1.66 9.80
CA LYS A 88 -14.03 -2.68 9.20
C LYS A 88 -13.50 -2.22 7.85
N PHE A 89 -12.25 -2.57 7.56
CA PHE A 89 -11.56 -2.17 6.34
C PHE A 89 -11.26 -3.35 5.43
N ASP A 90 -11.48 -3.16 4.13
CA ASP A 90 -11.03 -4.08 3.11
C ASP A 90 -9.51 -4.01 2.95
N ARG A 91 -8.92 -2.83 3.14
CA ARG A 91 -7.47 -2.63 3.03
C ARG A 91 -6.97 -1.73 4.14
N ILE A 92 -5.93 -2.19 4.85
CA ILE A 92 -5.15 -1.36 5.76
C ILE A 92 -3.74 -1.26 5.18
N CYS A 93 -3.33 -0.07 4.75
CA CYS A 93 -2.07 0.14 4.06
C CYS A 93 -1.08 0.91 4.93
N TRP A 94 0.15 0.41 5.05
CA TRP A 94 1.25 1.13 5.69
C TRP A 94 2.51 1.08 4.83
N ASN A 95 2.96 2.25 4.36
CA ASN A 95 4.10 2.35 3.46
C ASN A 95 5.36 2.75 4.21
N PHE A 96 6.42 1.98 4.03
CA PHE A 96 7.77 2.18 4.57
C PHE A 96 7.79 2.41 6.09
N PRO A 97 7.19 1.51 6.91
CA PRO A 97 7.28 1.61 8.36
C PRO A 97 8.73 1.65 8.82
N CYS A 98 9.07 2.64 9.63
CA CYS A 98 10.38 2.79 10.25
C CYS A 98 10.21 3.51 11.58
N THR A 99 10.97 3.11 12.58
CA THR A 99 11.09 3.88 13.82
C THR A 99 11.80 5.19 13.51
N ALA A 100 11.26 6.30 14.04
CA ALA A 100 11.89 7.61 13.89
C ALA A 100 13.24 7.59 14.61
N ILE A 101 14.33 7.56 13.84
CA ILE A 101 15.67 7.85 14.35
C ILE A 101 15.91 9.34 14.15
N ALA A 102 16.49 9.99 15.14
CA ALA A 102 16.88 11.39 15.05
C ALA A 102 17.69 11.64 13.75
N TYR A 103 17.45 12.78 13.10
CA TYR A 103 18.17 13.28 11.92
C TYR A 103 17.99 12.51 10.60
N GLY A 104 16.86 11.84 10.39
CA GLY A 104 16.48 11.33 9.06
C GLY A 104 17.41 10.23 8.51
N GLN A 105 18.13 9.57 9.40
CA GLN A 105 18.88 8.36 9.10
C GLN A 105 17.91 7.19 9.04
N ASP A 106 17.74 6.60 7.85
CA ASP A 106 17.00 5.36 7.67
C ASP A 106 17.73 4.29 8.50
N GLY A 107 17.07 3.70 9.51
CA GLY A 107 17.68 2.78 10.47
C GLY A 107 18.58 1.72 9.84
N GLN A 108 19.90 1.98 9.92
CA GLN A 108 20.94 1.10 9.44
C GLN A 108 21.27 0.11 10.55
N ASN A 109 20.87 -1.15 10.37
CA ASN A 109 21.14 -2.37 11.17
C ASN A 109 20.84 -2.32 12.69
N ASP A 110 21.31 -1.31 13.43
CA ASP A 110 21.20 -1.17 14.89
C ASP A 110 19.75 -1.00 15.38
N ALA A 111 18.83 -0.60 14.49
CA ALA A 111 17.41 -0.43 14.78
C ALA A 111 16.52 -1.50 14.13
N MET A 112 17.12 -2.53 13.51
CA MET A 112 16.35 -3.57 12.79
C MET A 112 15.32 -4.24 13.70
N ASP A 113 15.71 -4.62 14.91
CA ASP A 113 14.79 -5.32 15.83
C ASP A 113 13.63 -4.43 16.27
N LYS A 114 13.89 -3.14 16.52
CA LYS A 114 12.82 -2.16 16.82
C LYS A 114 11.85 -1.98 15.66
N ASN A 115 12.36 -1.97 14.43
CA ASN A 115 11.52 -1.90 13.23
C ASN A 115 10.70 -3.19 13.03
N LYS A 116 11.26 -4.35 13.37
CA LYS A 116 10.52 -5.62 13.35
C LYS A 116 9.42 -5.62 14.41
N ASP A 117 9.71 -5.17 15.63
CA ASP A 117 8.70 -5.03 16.70
C ASP A 117 7.58 -4.07 16.33
N LEU A 118 7.94 -2.96 15.67
CA LEU A 118 6.99 -2.00 15.12
C LEU A 118 5.99 -2.69 14.17
N VAL A 119 6.48 -3.53 13.26
CA VAL A 119 5.64 -4.29 12.32
C VAL A 119 4.80 -5.34 13.05
N ARG A 120 5.40 -6.11 13.98
CA ARG A 120 4.68 -7.13 14.76
C ARG A 120 3.50 -6.54 15.52
N GLN A 121 3.74 -5.44 16.23
CA GLN A 121 2.72 -4.79 17.03
C GLN A 121 1.63 -4.16 16.16
N PHE A 122 2.00 -3.53 15.03
CA PHE A 122 1.02 -3.02 14.08
C PHE A 122 0.11 -4.10 13.52
N VAL A 123 0.65 -5.23 13.06
CA VAL A 123 -0.17 -6.31 12.47
C VAL A 123 -1.10 -6.91 13.53
N LYS A 124 -0.60 -7.08 14.76
CA LYS A 124 -1.39 -7.54 15.90
C LYS A 124 -2.61 -6.65 16.17
N ASP A 125 -2.45 -5.33 16.10
CA ASP A 125 -3.53 -4.38 16.33
C ASP A 125 -4.45 -4.21 15.10
N ALA A 126 -3.86 -4.15 13.89
CA ALA A 126 -4.58 -3.87 12.66
C ALA A 126 -5.51 -5.02 12.23
N LYS A 127 -5.18 -6.27 12.56
CA LYS A 127 -5.98 -7.44 12.15
C LYS A 127 -7.44 -7.34 12.63
N ASP A 128 -7.65 -6.75 13.80
CA ASP A 128 -8.98 -6.65 14.42
C ASP A 128 -9.84 -5.55 13.77
N LEU A 129 -9.25 -4.75 12.88
CA LEU A 129 -9.93 -3.72 12.09
C LEU A 129 -10.29 -4.18 10.67
N LEU A 130 -9.94 -5.41 10.27
CA LEU A 130 -10.23 -5.90 8.93
C LEU A 130 -11.67 -6.42 8.79
N SER A 131 -12.21 -6.27 7.58
CA SER A 131 -13.38 -7.03 7.14
C SER A 131 -13.04 -8.51 6.96
N ASP A 132 -14.04 -9.37 6.78
CA ASP A 132 -13.85 -10.83 6.64
C ASP A 132 -12.88 -11.23 5.53
N CYS A 133 -12.81 -10.43 4.46
CA CYS A 133 -11.90 -10.59 3.32
C CYS A 133 -10.84 -9.47 3.24
N GLY A 134 -10.62 -8.77 4.35
CA GLY A 134 -9.69 -7.66 4.44
C GLY A 134 -8.23 -8.10 4.33
N GLU A 135 -7.39 -7.18 3.89
CA GLU A 135 -5.95 -7.41 3.76
C GLU A 135 -5.15 -6.26 4.41
N ILE A 136 -4.07 -6.62 5.09
CA ILE A 136 -3.02 -5.69 5.52
C ILE A 136 -1.96 -5.63 4.42
N HIS A 137 -1.63 -4.43 3.99
CA HIS A 137 -0.70 -4.12 2.91
C HIS A 137 0.47 -3.33 3.50
N ILE A 138 1.63 -3.96 3.62
CA ILE A 138 2.86 -3.29 4.09
C ILE A 138 3.77 -3.09 2.91
N CYS A 139 4.03 -1.84 2.51
CA CYS A 139 4.98 -1.55 1.44
C CYS A 139 6.39 -1.35 2.02
N HIS A 140 7.38 -2.06 1.49
CA HIS A 140 8.76 -1.89 1.91
C HIS A 140 9.75 -2.26 0.80
N LYS A 141 10.96 -1.71 0.87
CA LYS A 141 12.11 -2.12 0.04
C LYS A 141 12.39 -3.62 0.22
N SER A 142 12.64 -4.33 -0.88
CA SER A 142 12.82 -5.79 -0.87
C SER A 142 14.27 -6.23 -1.14
N LYS A 143 15.22 -5.31 -1.25
CA LYS A 143 16.66 -5.59 -1.44
C LYS A 143 17.46 -5.31 -0.16
N PRO A 144 18.71 -5.81 -0.06
CA PRO A 144 19.57 -5.53 1.08
C PRO A 144 19.74 -4.03 1.38
N PRO A 145 19.84 -3.65 2.67
CA PRO A 145 19.77 -4.51 3.86
C PRO A 145 18.34 -4.88 4.29
N TYR A 146 17.32 -4.28 3.70
CA TYR A 146 15.92 -4.37 4.17
C TYR A 146 15.29 -5.75 4.02
N ASN A 147 15.75 -6.55 3.05
CA ASN A 147 15.30 -7.93 2.93
C ASN A 147 15.63 -8.80 4.16
N GLN A 148 16.63 -8.42 4.96
CA GLN A 148 16.99 -9.10 6.22
C GLN A 148 15.90 -8.97 7.29
N TRP A 149 14.92 -8.09 7.08
CA TRP A 149 13.78 -7.99 7.97
C TRP A 149 12.89 -9.23 7.89
N GLY A 150 12.84 -9.93 6.75
CA GLY A 150 11.99 -11.10 6.60
C GLY A 150 10.52 -10.80 6.88
N LEU A 151 9.99 -9.72 6.28
CA LEU A 151 8.64 -9.21 6.56
C LEU A 151 7.55 -10.26 6.40
N GLU A 152 7.74 -11.22 5.48
CA GLU A 152 6.84 -12.36 5.29
C GLU A 152 6.59 -13.14 6.59
N HIS A 153 7.59 -13.22 7.46
CA HIS A 153 7.53 -13.95 8.73
C HIS A 153 7.29 -13.00 9.91
N VAL A 154 8.04 -11.90 9.99
CA VAL A 154 8.00 -10.96 11.13
C VAL A 154 6.58 -10.44 11.39
N ALA A 155 5.81 -10.15 10.34
CA ALA A 155 4.43 -9.69 10.48
C ALA A 155 3.50 -10.69 11.20
N LEU A 156 3.85 -11.98 11.22
CA LEU A 156 3.00 -13.06 11.71
C LEU A 156 3.43 -13.59 13.09
N GLU A 157 4.65 -13.27 13.55
CA GLU A 157 5.29 -13.89 14.71
C GLU A 157 4.52 -13.72 16.03
N TRP A 158 3.75 -12.63 16.19
CA TRP A 158 2.99 -12.34 17.41
C TRP A 158 1.50 -12.70 17.30
N LEU A 159 1.10 -13.36 16.21
CA LEU A 159 -0.26 -13.80 16.00
C LEU A 159 -0.44 -15.27 16.43
N PRO A 160 -1.65 -15.69 16.82
CA PRO A 160 -1.94 -17.10 17.01
C PRO A 160 -1.62 -17.91 15.75
N LEU A 161 -1.07 -19.12 15.93
CA LEU A 161 -0.73 -20.03 14.83
C LEU A 161 -1.94 -20.22 13.89
N ASN A 162 -1.68 -20.16 12.59
CA ASN A 162 -2.67 -20.33 11.53
C ASN A 162 -3.88 -19.36 11.59
N SER A 163 -3.80 -18.25 12.33
CA SER A 163 -4.86 -17.22 12.30
C SER A 163 -4.73 -16.28 11.09
N PHE A 164 -3.50 -16.10 10.61
CA PHE A 164 -3.13 -15.16 9.56
C PHE A 164 -2.04 -15.76 8.68
N ILE A 165 -1.99 -15.32 7.42
CA ILE A 165 -0.99 -15.79 6.45
C ILE A 165 -0.38 -14.63 5.66
N PHE A 166 0.81 -14.87 5.12
CA PHE A 166 1.36 -14.10 4.01
C PHE A 166 0.75 -14.60 2.69
N ALA A 167 -0.08 -13.76 2.07
CA ALA A 167 -0.78 -14.12 0.83
C ALA A 167 0.07 -13.89 -0.43
N GLY A 168 1.17 -13.12 -0.32
CA GLY A 168 2.07 -12.80 -1.42
C GLY A 168 2.54 -11.36 -1.38
N LYS A 169 3.32 -10.97 -2.39
CA LYS A 169 3.78 -9.59 -2.55
C LYS A 169 3.72 -9.13 -4.00
N VAL A 170 3.50 -7.83 -4.19
CA VAL A 170 3.37 -7.19 -5.50
C VAL A 170 4.33 -6.01 -5.56
N VAL A 171 5.03 -5.83 -6.69
CA VAL A 171 5.90 -4.67 -6.89
C VAL A 171 5.11 -3.36 -6.76
N LEU A 172 5.67 -2.39 -6.05
CA LEU A 172 5.12 -1.04 -5.99
C LEU A 172 5.38 -0.34 -7.32
N ASP A 173 4.34 -0.25 -8.16
CA ASP A 173 4.34 0.72 -9.25
C ASP A 173 3.80 2.06 -8.75
N ARG A 174 4.72 2.96 -8.36
CA ARG A 174 4.37 4.30 -7.86
C ARG A 174 3.57 5.12 -8.88
N PHE A 175 3.69 4.84 -10.17
CA PHE A 175 3.02 5.61 -11.22
C PHE A 175 1.52 5.32 -11.31
N LEU A 176 1.05 4.26 -10.67
CA LEU A 176 -0.38 3.99 -10.49
C LEU A 176 -1.03 4.89 -9.44
N PHE A 177 -0.23 5.65 -8.68
CA PHE A 177 -0.71 6.42 -7.54
C PHE A 177 -0.36 7.92 -7.61
N PRO A 178 -0.61 8.68 -8.69
CA PRO A 178 -0.36 10.13 -8.66
C PRO A 178 -1.30 10.83 -7.65
N PRO A 179 -0.79 11.61 -6.68
CA PRO A 179 0.50 12.31 -6.66
C PRO A 179 1.58 11.70 -5.74
N TYR A 180 1.42 10.44 -5.31
CA TYR A 180 2.25 9.78 -4.30
C TYR A 180 3.75 9.98 -4.51
N ARG A 181 4.39 10.45 -3.44
CA ARG A 181 5.84 10.59 -3.35
C ARG A 181 6.30 10.07 -1.98
N PRO A 182 7.14 9.02 -1.92
CA PRO A 182 7.70 8.59 -0.65
C PRO A 182 8.64 9.67 -0.11
N LEU A 183 8.33 10.19 1.08
CA LEU A 183 9.12 11.19 1.79
C LEU A 183 9.69 10.59 3.09
N LYS A 184 10.86 11.06 3.48
CA LYS A 184 11.43 10.73 4.78
C LYS A 184 10.60 11.37 5.89
N ALA A 185 10.47 10.68 7.02
CA ALA A 185 9.76 11.22 8.18
C ALA A 185 10.38 12.56 8.60
N LEU A 186 9.55 13.59 8.71
CA LEU A 186 9.93 14.95 9.08
C LEU A 186 10.99 15.60 8.14
N ASP A 187 11.13 15.12 6.91
CA ASP A 187 12.05 15.67 5.92
C ASP A 187 11.39 15.72 4.52
N ARG A 188 11.57 16.85 3.83
CA ARG A 188 11.04 17.09 2.48
C ARG A 188 11.75 16.26 1.40
N LYS A 189 12.84 15.58 1.75
CA LYS A 189 13.58 14.70 0.84
C LYS A 189 12.83 13.38 0.63
N SER A 190 12.67 13.05 -0.65
CA SER A 190 12.22 11.71 -1.04
C SER A 190 13.35 10.70 -1.01
N PHE A 191 12.99 9.41 -0.98
CA PHE A 191 13.94 8.31 -1.12
C PHE A 191 13.57 7.40 -2.31
N PRO A 192 14.53 6.64 -2.87
CA PRO A 192 14.26 5.68 -3.93
C PRO A 192 13.38 4.52 -3.43
N CYS A 193 12.39 4.12 -4.25
CA CYS A 193 11.47 3.01 -3.96
C CYS A 193 11.33 2.03 -5.13
N HIS A 194 12.28 2.00 -6.05
CA HIS A 194 12.21 1.19 -7.28
C HIS A 194 12.23 -0.33 -7.01
N ASP A 195 12.74 -0.74 -5.85
CA ASP A 195 12.80 -2.12 -5.39
C ASP A 195 11.70 -2.45 -4.37
N ALA A 196 10.77 -1.53 -4.12
CA ALA A 196 9.75 -1.73 -3.11
C ALA A 196 8.67 -2.71 -3.56
N CYS A 197 8.24 -3.55 -2.63
CA CYS A 197 7.10 -4.45 -2.78
C CYS A 197 6.06 -4.14 -1.71
N THR A 198 4.78 -4.30 -2.04
CA THR A 198 3.70 -4.40 -1.05
C THR A 198 3.50 -5.85 -0.68
N TYR A 199 3.75 -6.17 0.58
CA TYR A 199 3.53 -7.45 1.24
C TYR A 199 2.09 -7.51 1.73
N ILE A 200 1.40 -8.60 1.40
CA ILE A 200 -0.04 -8.75 1.63
C ILE A 200 -0.27 -9.84 2.67
N PHE A 201 -1.00 -9.49 3.72
CA PHE A 201 -1.38 -10.40 4.81
C PHE A 201 -2.90 -10.41 4.96
N ARG A 202 -3.45 -11.57 5.32
CA ARG A 202 -4.90 -11.74 5.52
C ARG A 202 -5.16 -12.87 6.52
N SER A 203 -6.39 -12.92 7.05
CA SER A 203 -6.86 -14.05 7.82
C SER A 203 -6.72 -15.36 7.03
N ALA A 204 -6.31 -16.41 7.72
CA ALA A 204 -6.24 -17.75 7.15
C ALA A 204 -7.65 -18.28 6.88
N LYS A 205 -7.83 -18.98 5.77
CA LYS A 205 -9.05 -19.72 5.41
C LYS A 205 -8.83 -21.21 5.67
N ARG A 206 -9.92 -21.98 5.82
CA ARG A 206 -9.83 -23.45 5.97
C ARG A 206 -9.02 -24.11 4.84
N SER A 207 -9.15 -23.63 3.61
CA SER A 207 -8.36 -24.10 2.45
C SER A 207 -6.85 -23.85 2.60
N ASP A 208 -6.46 -22.82 3.36
CA ASP A 208 -5.05 -22.52 3.60
C ASP A 208 -4.45 -23.51 4.64
N ALA A 209 -5.28 -24.04 5.55
CA ALA A 209 -4.86 -25.05 6.53
C ALA A 209 -4.65 -26.44 5.90
N GLU A 210 -5.42 -26.78 4.85
CA GLU A 210 -5.21 -28.02 4.08
C GLU A 210 -3.92 -27.98 3.26
N ALA A 211 -3.48 -26.80 2.79
CA ALA A 211 -2.18 -26.62 2.16
C ALA A 211 -1.00 -26.75 3.14
N PHE A 212 -1.26 -26.65 4.45
CA PHE A 212 -0.27 -26.75 5.53
C PHE A 212 -0.39 -28.03 6.37
N SER A 213 -1.32 -28.93 6.03
CA SER A 213 -1.39 -30.25 6.65
C SER A 213 -0.24 -31.11 6.15
N SER A 214 0.92 -30.95 6.81
CA SER A 214 2.03 -31.91 6.92
C SER A 214 1.78 -33.23 6.18
N THR A 215 2.26 -33.31 4.95
CA THR A 215 2.57 -34.59 4.28
C THR A 215 4.10 -34.63 4.14
N ILE A 216 4.74 -35.10 5.22
CA ILE A 216 5.98 -35.88 5.36
C ILE A 216 7.15 -35.67 4.36
N CYS A 217 8.36 -35.80 4.91
CA CYS A 217 9.64 -36.10 4.27
C CYS A 217 9.64 -36.68 2.84
N GLU A 218 10.76 -36.38 2.18
CA GLU A 218 11.29 -36.86 0.90
C GLU A 218 11.09 -35.92 -0.29
N GLU A 219 12.23 -35.60 -0.89
CA GLU A 219 12.37 -34.84 -2.12
C GLU A 219 11.59 -35.54 -3.25
N GLU A 220 10.52 -34.91 -3.72
CA GLU A 220 10.04 -35.16 -5.09
C GLU A 220 10.34 -33.98 -5.99
N VAL A 221 11.23 -34.25 -6.93
CA VAL A 221 11.58 -33.42 -8.09
C VAL A 221 10.39 -33.40 -9.06
N GLY A 222 9.69 -32.26 -9.16
CA GLY A 222 8.71 -31.99 -10.22
C GLY A 222 7.70 -30.93 -9.77
N THR A 223 7.48 -29.79 -10.41
CA THR A 223 7.62 -29.39 -11.81
C THR A 223 8.11 -27.94 -11.80
N LYS A 224 9.23 -27.63 -12.47
CA LYS A 224 9.66 -26.23 -12.63
C LYS A 224 8.54 -25.48 -13.36
N MET A 225 7.87 -24.57 -12.66
CA MET A 225 7.07 -23.52 -13.32
C MET A 225 8.04 -22.80 -14.26
N GLN A 226 7.85 -22.99 -15.57
CA GLN A 226 8.75 -22.46 -16.57
C GLN A 226 8.67 -20.93 -16.49
N THR A 227 9.68 -20.31 -15.89
CA THR A 227 9.82 -18.86 -15.88
C THR A 227 10.08 -18.43 -17.32
N VAL A 228 9.09 -17.80 -17.95
CA VAL A 228 9.28 -17.18 -19.26
C VAL A 228 10.02 -15.86 -19.03
N PRO A 229 11.28 -15.72 -19.49
CA PRO A 229 11.99 -14.46 -19.36
C PRO A 229 11.25 -13.38 -20.17
N ILE A 230 11.01 -12.23 -19.55
CA ILE A 230 10.47 -11.08 -20.26
C ILE A 230 11.60 -10.49 -21.11
N THR A 231 11.54 -10.74 -22.41
CA THR A 231 12.48 -10.23 -23.39
C THR A 231 12.01 -8.89 -23.97
N GLU A 232 12.94 -8.14 -24.58
CA GLU A 232 12.65 -6.82 -25.15
C GLU A 232 11.53 -6.87 -26.20
N ASP A 233 11.47 -7.93 -27.00
CA ASP A 233 10.43 -8.16 -28.01
C ASP A 233 9.03 -8.33 -27.39
N ILE A 234 8.91 -8.98 -26.23
CA ILE A 234 7.66 -9.11 -25.49
C ILE A 234 7.19 -7.73 -25.01
N ILE A 235 8.11 -6.92 -24.48
CA ILE A 235 7.82 -5.55 -24.04
C ILE A 235 7.38 -4.68 -25.23
N LEU A 236 8.10 -4.75 -26.35
CA LEU A 236 7.78 -3.98 -27.56
C LEU A 236 6.48 -4.44 -28.24
N SER A 237 6.15 -5.73 -28.16
CA SER A 237 4.87 -6.28 -28.63
C SER A 237 3.70 -5.76 -27.80
N LEU A 238 3.79 -5.86 -26.47
CA LEU A 238 2.78 -5.32 -25.55
C LEU A 238 2.61 -3.81 -25.74
N ARG A 239 3.72 -3.07 -25.84
CA ARG A 239 3.69 -1.62 -26.10
C ARG A 239 3.01 -1.28 -27.42
N ARG A 240 3.28 -2.03 -28.51
CA ARG A 240 2.60 -1.83 -29.80
C ARG A 240 1.10 -2.08 -29.68
N ASN A 241 0.68 -3.17 -29.04
CA ASN A 241 -0.73 -3.50 -28.88
C ASN A 241 -1.49 -2.43 -28.06
N LEU A 242 -0.91 -1.98 -26.94
CA LEU A 242 -1.50 -0.95 -26.09
C LEU A 242 -1.56 0.43 -26.77
N LEU A 243 -0.61 0.74 -27.67
CA LEU A 243 -0.55 2.03 -28.37
C LEU A 243 -1.32 2.05 -29.70
N GLN A 244 -1.62 0.90 -30.31
CA GLN A 244 -2.45 0.85 -31.52
C GLN A 244 -3.87 1.39 -31.24
N ASP A 245 -4.46 1.08 -30.08
CA ASP A 245 -5.75 1.62 -29.65
C ASP A 245 -5.73 3.15 -29.46
N ALA A 246 -4.59 3.71 -29.04
CA ALA A 246 -4.44 5.16 -28.87
C ALA A 246 -4.43 5.90 -30.23
N SER A 247 -3.92 5.26 -31.28
CA SER A 247 -3.88 5.83 -32.64
C SER A 247 -5.22 5.78 -33.36
N GLN A 248 -6.03 4.74 -33.15
CA GLN A 248 -7.38 4.63 -33.71
C GLN A 248 -8.36 5.65 -33.08
N LYS A 249 -8.26 5.91 -31.77
CA LYS A 249 -9.05 6.95 -31.08
C LYS A 249 -8.79 8.37 -31.60
N ARG A 250 -7.56 8.67 -32.07
CA ARG A 250 -7.24 9.97 -32.69
C ARG A 250 -7.86 10.14 -34.08
N ARG A 251 -7.88 9.10 -34.91
CA ARG A 251 -8.46 9.18 -36.28
C ARG A 251 -9.97 9.45 -36.28
N TYR A 252 -10.71 8.95 -35.29
CA TYR A 252 -12.16 9.22 -35.19
C TYR A 252 -12.51 10.67 -34.83
N LYS A 253 -11.64 11.39 -34.10
CA LYS A 253 -11.89 12.80 -33.72
C LYS A 253 -11.62 13.81 -34.85
N VAL A 254 -10.77 13.48 -35.82
CA VAL A 254 -10.37 14.43 -36.87
C VAL A 254 -11.43 14.57 -37.99
N LYS A 255 -12.25 13.54 -38.25
CA LYS A 255 -13.26 13.58 -39.33
C LYS A 255 -14.53 14.41 -39.03
N ARG A 256 -14.72 14.95 -37.82
CA ARG A 256 -15.95 15.66 -37.43
C ARG A 256 -15.90 17.20 -37.48
N LYS A 257 -14.79 17.80 -37.94
CA LYS A 257 -14.66 19.27 -38.07
C LYS A 257 -14.41 19.69 -39.52
N THR A 258 -15.36 19.44 -40.42
CA THR A 258 -15.40 20.12 -41.73
C THR A 258 -16.80 20.05 -42.33
N LYS A 259 -17.73 20.81 -41.76
CA LYS A 259 -18.94 21.30 -42.44
C LYS A 259 -19.58 22.33 -41.53
N PHE A 260 -19.35 23.61 -41.83
CA PHE A 260 -20.25 24.76 -41.65
C PHE A 260 -19.42 26.05 -41.68
N ARG A 261 -19.28 26.62 -42.88
CA ARG A 261 -19.14 28.06 -43.12
C ARG A 261 -19.85 28.35 -44.45
N ARG A 262 -21.03 28.94 -44.37
CA ARG A 262 -21.63 29.82 -45.36
C ARG A 262 -21.95 31.09 -44.62
#